data_AF-A0A081NFM4-F1
#
_entry.id   AF-A0A081NFM4-F1
#
_cell.length_a   1.000
_cell.length_b   1.000
_cell.length_c   1.000
_cell.angle_alpha   90.00
_cell.angle_beta   90.00
_cell.angle_gamma   90.00
#
_symmetry.space_group_name_H-M   'P 1'
#
loop_
_entity.id
_entity.type
_entity.pdbx_description
1 polymer ?
#
loop_
_entity_poly.entity_id
_entity_poly.type
_entity_poly.pdbx_seq_one_letter_code
_entity_poly.pdbx_strand_id
1 'polypeptide(L)'
;MLLMIFFSAVTRSEEMTWEEIQSDPLDPRRSPIQQEGYLLYLAQLKQSGKSPETTVLEDIFKLSPERARECSDGHCKLKSRLVISSFSYWLERDVVHLLVFVSSKDWQEKFLREESERLLREKLGELQGQYSLEWQVYVNPPHKRTVGLAHAHIFLKGVSSEEIADQVKRILPFSKPGLEPW
;
A
#
# COMPACT_ATOMS: atom_id res chain seq x y z
N MET A 1 -48.51 23.89 -5.58
CA MET A 1 -47.43 23.62 -4.62
C MET A 1 -46.49 22.62 -5.30
N LEU A 2 -45.36 23.09 -5.85
CA LEU A 2 -44.43 22.26 -6.62
C LEU A 2 -43.40 21.65 -5.65
N LEU A 3 -43.38 20.33 -5.54
CA LEU A 3 -42.37 19.60 -4.77
C LEU A 3 -41.16 19.40 -5.69
N MET A 4 -40.14 20.25 -5.57
CA MET A 4 -38.83 19.99 -6.18
C MET A 4 -38.10 18.93 -5.36
N ILE A 5 -38.13 17.70 -5.87
CA ILE A 5 -37.26 16.62 -5.37
C ILE A 5 -35.87 16.87 -5.96
N PHE A 6 -34.96 17.36 -5.12
CA PHE A 6 -33.53 17.35 -5.43
C PHE A 6 -33.05 15.90 -5.36
N PHE A 7 -32.85 15.29 -6.52
CA PHE A 7 -32.01 14.10 -6.62
C PHE A 7 -30.58 14.55 -6.35
N SER A 8 -30.10 14.36 -5.12
CA SER A 8 -28.67 14.30 -4.87
C SER A 8 -28.14 13.17 -5.76
N ALA A 9 -27.40 13.54 -6.80
CA ALA A 9 -26.63 12.57 -7.56
C ALA A 9 -25.72 11.87 -6.55
N VAL A 10 -26.07 10.63 -6.20
CA VAL A 10 -25.14 9.73 -5.55
C VAL A 10 -24.05 9.52 -6.59
N THR A 11 -22.98 10.31 -6.51
CA THR A 11 -21.73 10.01 -7.20
C THR A 11 -21.36 8.63 -6.72
N ARG A 12 -21.60 7.61 -7.57
CA ARG A 12 -20.95 6.32 -7.39
C ARG A 12 -19.48 6.65 -7.22
N SER A 13 -18.91 6.28 -6.08
CA SER A 13 -17.45 6.29 -5.95
C SER A 13 -16.94 5.39 -7.06
N GLU A 14 -16.15 5.93 -7.97
CA GLU A 14 -15.52 5.20 -9.06
C GLU A 14 -14.07 4.85 -8.67
N GLU A 15 -13.45 3.99 -9.45
CA GLU A 15 -12.01 3.71 -9.40
C GLU A 15 -11.21 5.03 -9.48
N MET A 16 -10.12 5.14 -8.71
CA MET A 16 -9.23 6.28 -8.83
C MET A 16 -8.45 6.24 -10.14
N THR A 17 -8.49 7.32 -10.91
CA THR A 17 -7.70 7.44 -12.14
C THR A 17 -6.25 7.80 -11.85
N TRP A 18 -5.35 7.61 -12.82
CA TRP A 18 -3.95 8.04 -12.72
C TRP A 18 -3.83 9.54 -12.39
N GLU A 19 -4.66 10.38 -12.99
CA GLU A 19 -4.66 11.82 -12.75
C GLU A 19 -5.08 12.16 -11.32
N GLU A 20 -6.08 11.47 -10.76
CA GLU A 20 -6.43 11.60 -9.34
C GLU A 20 -5.28 11.14 -8.44
N ILE A 21 -4.59 10.05 -8.80
CA ILE A 21 -3.44 9.51 -8.04
C ILE A 21 -2.27 10.50 -7.99
N GLN A 22 -2.05 11.23 -9.08
CA GLN A 22 -1.00 12.25 -9.19
C GLN A 22 -1.36 13.55 -8.44
N SER A 23 -2.62 13.73 -8.04
CA SER A 23 -3.08 14.91 -7.33
C SER A 23 -2.79 14.85 -5.82
N ASP A 24 -2.73 16.02 -5.18
CA ASP A 24 -2.62 16.17 -3.73
C ASP A 24 -3.76 17.10 -3.24
N PRO A 25 -4.64 16.66 -2.32
CA PRO A 25 -4.60 15.41 -1.55
C PRO A 25 -5.18 14.19 -2.26
N LEU A 26 -4.54 13.04 -2.05
CA LEU A 26 -5.06 11.74 -2.47
C LEU A 26 -6.23 11.28 -1.57
N ASP A 27 -7.29 10.76 -2.18
CA ASP A 27 -8.38 10.06 -1.51
C ASP A 27 -8.06 8.55 -1.38
N PRO A 28 -7.67 8.02 -0.21
CA PRO A 28 -7.24 6.62 -0.06
C PRO A 28 -8.43 5.64 0.01
N ARG A 29 -9.43 5.80 -0.85
CA ARG A 29 -10.64 4.98 -0.89
C ARG A 29 -10.34 3.56 -1.35
N ARG A 30 -11.12 2.60 -0.84
CA ARG A 30 -11.12 1.19 -1.24
C ARG A 30 -12.47 0.82 -1.84
N SER A 31 -12.49 -0.20 -2.69
CA SER A 31 -13.76 -0.78 -3.12
C SER A 31 -14.47 -1.38 -1.90
N PRO A 32 -15.81 -1.49 -1.91
CA PRO A 32 -16.54 -2.07 -0.78
C PRO A 32 -16.03 -3.44 -0.35
N ILE A 33 -15.68 -4.31 -1.31
CA ILE A 33 -15.15 -5.66 -1.06
C ILE A 33 -13.77 -5.59 -0.40
N GLN A 34 -12.87 -4.75 -0.90
CA GLN A 34 -11.54 -4.57 -0.31
C GLN A 34 -11.61 -3.93 1.08
N GLN A 35 -12.53 -2.99 1.29
CA GLN A 35 -12.77 -2.39 2.58
C GLN A 35 -13.28 -3.42 3.60
N GLU A 36 -14.22 -4.26 3.21
CA GLU A 36 -14.72 -5.36 4.06
C GLU A 36 -13.60 -6.34 4.42
N GLY A 37 -12.84 -6.81 3.44
CA GLY A 37 -11.70 -7.71 3.67
C GLY A 37 -10.66 -7.09 4.61
N TYR A 38 -10.36 -5.80 4.45
CA TYR A 38 -9.46 -5.07 5.33
C TYR A 38 -9.99 -4.99 6.77
N LEU A 39 -11.28 -4.69 6.95
CA LEU A 39 -11.89 -4.60 8.29
C LEU A 39 -11.96 -5.97 8.98
N LEU A 40 -12.27 -7.04 8.24
CA LEU A 40 -12.25 -8.41 8.75
C LEU A 40 -10.85 -8.80 9.22
N TYR A 41 -9.82 -8.47 8.43
CA TYR A 41 -8.43 -8.69 8.81
C TYR A 41 -8.06 -7.97 10.11
N LEU A 42 -8.42 -6.68 10.26
CA LEU A 42 -8.17 -5.94 11.49
C LEU A 42 -8.90 -6.55 12.70
N ALA A 43 -10.12 -7.06 12.50
CA ALA A 43 -10.86 -7.75 13.56
C ALA A 43 -10.16 -9.05 14.00
N GLN A 44 -9.62 -9.84 13.06
CA GLN A 44 -8.84 -11.05 13.35
C GLN A 44 -7.54 -10.75 14.10
N LEU A 45 -6.83 -9.68 13.74
CA LEU A 45 -5.65 -9.22 14.48
C LEU A 45 -6.00 -8.90 15.94
N LYS A 46 -7.08 -8.14 16.14
CA LYS A 46 -7.56 -7.81 17.49
C LYS A 46 -7.91 -9.06 18.30
N GLN A 47 -8.60 -10.03 17.70
CA GLN A 47 -8.97 -11.30 18.37
C GLN A 47 -7.75 -12.15 18.73
N SER A 48 -6.71 -12.15 17.90
CA SER A 48 -5.46 -12.89 18.14
C SER A 48 -4.46 -12.15 19.04
N GLY A 49 -4.79 -10.94 19.51
CA GLY A 49 -3.90 -10.12 20.33
C GLY A 49 -2.67 -9.60 19.58
N LYS A 50 -2.66 -9.66 18.24
CA LYS A 50 -1.58 -9.13 17.41
C LYS A 50 -1.84 -7.67 17.03
N SER A 51 -0.79 -6.86 16.99
CA SER A 51 -0.86 -5.50 16.46
C SER A 51 -0.55 -5.48 14.96
N PRO A 52 -1.05 -4.51 14.18
CA PRO A 52 -0.66 -4.33 12.79
C PRO A 52 0.87 -4.28 12.60
N GLU A 53 1.59 -3.58 13.49
CA GLU A 53 3.05 -3.45 13.47
C GLU A 53 3.75 -4.80 13.63
N THR A 54 3.37 -5.60 14.63
CA THR A 54 3.95 -6.93 14.82
C THR A 54 3.75 -7.82 13.60
N THR A 55 2.59 -7.73 12.96
CA THR A 55 2.31 -8.52 11.75
C THR A 55 3.11 -8.04 10.53
N VAL A 56 3.43 -6.75 10.43
CA VAL A 56 4.34 -6.25 9.39
C VAL A 56 5.75 -6.78 9.63
N LEU A 57 6.22 -6.77 10.88
CA LEU A 57 7.54 -7.30 11.23
C LEU A 57 7.66 -8.81 10.97
N GLU A 58 6.62 -9.59 11.28
CA GLU A 58 6.56 -11.01 10.98
C GLU A 58 6.43 -11.26 9.46
N ASP A 59 5.41 -10.70 8.81
CA ASP A 59 5.07 -11.10 7.44
C ASP A 59 5.98 -10.50 6.38
N ILE A 60 6.42 -9.24 6.57
CA ILE A 60 7.21 -8.49 5.58
C ILE A 60 8.70 -8.54 5.90
N PHE A 61 9.06 -8.35 7.17
CA PHE A 61 10.47 -8.43 7.59
C PHE A 61 10.93 -9.85 7.92
N LYS A 62 10.02 -10.84 7.93
CA LYS A 62 10.30 -12.26 8.16
C LYS A 62 10.96 -12.52 9.52
N LEU A 63 10.55 -11.75 10.53
CA LEU A 63 11.01 -11.94 11.91
C LEU A 63 10.18 -13.04 12.59
N SER A 64 10.79 -13.73 13.57
CA SER A 64 10.02 -14.59 14.48
C SER A 64 9.07 -13.74 15.35
N PRO A 65 7.99 -14.32 15.92
CA PRO A 65 7.09 -13.59 16.80
C PRO A 65 7.78 -12.93 18.01
N GLU A 66 8.80 -13.56 18.59
CA GLU A 66 9.62 -13.00 19.66
C GLU A 66 10.34 -11.75 19.18
N ARG A 67 11.05 -11.86 18.05
CA ARG A 67 11.84 -10.77 17.49
C ARG A 67 10.97 -9.62 16.99
N ALA A 68 9.79 -9.92 16.43
CA ALA A 68 8.82 -8.92 16.03
C ALA A 68 8.30 -8.09 17.21
N ARG A 69 8.05 -8.72 18.36
CA ARG A 69 7.68 -8.01 19.59
C ARG A 69 8.79 -7.08 20.07
N GLU A 70 10.04 -7.55 20.12
CA GLU A 70 11.20 -6.73 20.46
C GLU A 70 11.37 -5.53 19.52
N CYS A 71 11.06 -5.72 18.23
CA CYS A 71 11.20 -4.70 17.21
C CYS A 71 10.00 -3.77 17.07
N SER A 72 8.88 -4.04 17.75
CA SER A 72 7.63 -3.28 17.61
C SER A 72 7.73 -1.82 18.05
N ASP A 73 8.73 -1.50 18.88
CA ASP A 73 9.04 -0.12 19.29
C ASP A 73 9.76 0.70 18.22
N GLY A 74 10.21 0.07 17.12
CA GLY A 74 10.82 0.75 15.98
C GLY A 74 12.33 0.98 16.10
N HIS A 75 12.98 0.38 17.10
CA HIS A 75 14.43 0.53 17.32
C HIS A 75 15.28 -0.46 16.53
N CYS A 76 14.66 -1.44 15.88
CA CYS A 76 15.38 -2.41 15.06
C CYS A 76 15.86 -1.77 13.76
N LYS A 77 17.16 -1.94 13.45
CA LYS A 77 17.75 -1.54 12.19
C LYS A 77 17.63 -2.67 11.18
N LEU A 78 16.54 -2.70 10.43
CA LEU A 78 16.30 -3.67 9.36
C LEU A 78 16.37 -2.94 8.02
N LYS A 79 16.82 -3.66 6.98
CA LYS A 79 16.74 -3.14 5.61
C LYS A 79 15.26 -2.98 5.24
N SER A 80 14.91 -1.85 4.63
CA SER A 80 13.57 -1.56 4.13
C SER A 80 13.06 -2.65 3.17
N ARG A 81 11.74 -2.72 3.00
CA ARG A 81 11.07 -3.75 2.19
C ARG A 81 10.09 -3.10 1.23
N LEU A 82 10.17 -3.48 -0.04
CA LEU A 82 9.20 -3.16 -1.07
C LEU A 82 8.31 -4.40 -1.29
N VAL A 83 7.00 -4.23 -1.19
CA VAL A 83 6.00 -5.31 -1.28
C VAL A 83 4.77 -4.86 -2.06
N ILE A 84 3.98 -5.82 -2.57
CA ILE A 84 2.67 -5.53 -3.17
C ILE A 84 1.63 -5.37 -2.06
N SER A 85 0.81 -4.34 -2.13
CA SER A 85 -0.29 -4.14 -1.18
C SER A 85 -1.32 -5.25 -1.31
N SER A 86 -1.64 -5.92 -0.19
CA SER A 86 -2.71 -6.92 -0.14
C SER A 86 -4.09 -6.31 0.07
N PHE A 87 -4.16 -5.05 0.51
CA PHE A 87 -5.40 -4.31 0.76
C PHE A 87 -5.39 -3.01 -0.04
N SER A 88 -5.37 -3.18 -1.35
CA SER A 88 -5.12 -2.09 -2.28
C SER A 88 -6.25 -1.08 -2.29
N TYR A 89 -5.91 0.17 -2.64
CA TYR A 89 -6.91 1.19 -2.87
C TYR A 89 -7.74 0.86 -4.11
N TRP A 90 -8.85 1.55 -4.27
CA TRP A 90 -9.68 1.41 -5.44
C TRP A 90 -9.06 2.19 -6.58
N LEU A 91 -8.21 1.51 -7.34
CA LEU A 91 -7.44 2.07 -8.43
C LEU A 91 -8.06 1.61 -9.74
N GLU A 92 -7.88 2.40 -10.79
CA GLU A 92 -8.14 1.93 -12.15
C GLU A 92 -7.33 0.66 -12.45
N ARG A 93 -7.86 -0.18 -13.34
CA ARG A 93 -7.37 -1.54 -13.60
C ARG A 93 -5.88 -1.67 -13.85
N ASP A 94 -5.25 -0.63 -14.37
CA ASP A 94 -3.93 -0.68 -14.96
C ASP A 94 -2.84 -0.15 -14.00
N VAL A 95 -3.21 0.14 -12.74
CA VAL A 95 -2.31 0.63 -11.69
C VAL A 95 -2.08 -0.45 -10.63
N VAL A 96 -0.80 -0.72 -10.33
CA VAL A 96 -0.37 -1.61 -9.26
C VAL A 96 -0.06 -0.81 -7.99
N HIS A 97 -0.58 -1.27 -6.84
CA HIS A 97 -0.32 -0.65 -5.55
C HIS A 97 0.79 -1.39 -4.79
N LEU A 98 1.91 -0.73 -4.56
CA LEU A 98 3.03 -1.21 -3.76
C LEU A 98 3.13 -0.45 -2.44
N LEU A 99 3.86 -1.04 -1.50
CA LEU A 99 4.17 -0.45 -0.21
C LEU A 99 5.68 -0.54 0.05
N VAL A 100 6.24 0.53 0.59
CA VAL A 100 7.56 0.49 1.22
C VAL A 100 7.40 0.56 2.71
N PHE A 101 8.00 -0.40 3.42
CA PHE A 101 8.07 -0.41 4.88
C PHE A 101 9.51 -0.20 5.35
N VAL A 102 9.65 0.63 6.36
CA VAL A 102 10.88 0.83 7.12
C VAL A 102 10.63 0.38 8.55
N SER A 103 11.61 -0.28 9.18
CA SER A 103 11.47 -0.79 10.54
C SER A 103 11.50 0.29 11.63
N SER A 104 11.69 1.56 11.24
CA SER A 104 11.66 2.72 12.11
C SER A 104 10.24 3.29 12.21
N LYS A 105 9.93 3.95 13.33
CA LYS A 105 8.74 4.80 13.47
C LYS A 105 8.99 6.24 12.98
N ASP A 106 10.24 6.61 12.70
CA ASP A 106 10.57 7.93 12.16
C ASP A 106 10.02 8.08 10.74
N TRP A 107 9.21 9.11 10.54
CA TRP A 107 8.24 9.20 9.44
C TRP A 107 8.60 10.21 8.36
N GLN A 108 9.82 10.75 8.39
CA GLN A 108 10.22 11.85 7.50
C GLN A 108 9.84 11.57 6.04
N GLU A 109 8.91 12.35 5.51
CA GLU A 109 8.32 12.12 4.17
C GLU A 109 9.41 12.10 3.09
N LYS A 110 10.35 13.04 3.15
CA LYS A 110 11.48 13.10 2.22
C LYS A 110 12.28 11.79 2.20
N PHE A 111 12.61 11.26 3.38
CA PHE A 111 13.33 9.99 3.50
C PHE A 111 12.52 8.82 2.91
N LEU A 112 11.22 8.74 3.21
CA LEU A 112 10.36 7.68 2.68
C LEU A 112 10.23 7.75 1.15
N ARG A 113 10.18 8.95 0.56
CA ARG A 113 10.18 9.14 -0.90
C ARG A 113 11.51 8.69 -1.52
N GLU A 114 12.64 9.15 -0.98
CA GLU A 114 13.98 8.77 -1.45
C GLU A 114 14.21 7.25 -1.35
N GLU A 115 13.82 6.65 -0.22
CA GLU A 115 13.97 5.22 0.00
C GLU A 115 13.03 4.41 -0.92
N SER A 116 11.84 4.92 -1.20
CA SER A 116 10.92 4.31 -2.16
C SER A 116 11.50 4.28 -3.56
N GLU A 117 12.02 5.40 -4.04
CA GLU A 117 12.67 5.47 -5.36
C GLU A 117 13.90 4.58 -5.44
N ARG A 118 14.72 4.55 -4.38
CA ARG A 118 15.90 3.68 -4.32
C ARG A 118 15.52 2.21 -4.48
N LEU A 119 14.50 1.75 -3.76
CA LEU A 119 14.02 0.37 -3.84
C LEU A 119 13.36 0.06 -5.18
N LEU A 120 12.59 0.99 -5.76
CA LEU A 120 12.00 0.82 -7.09
C LEU A 120 13.07 0.65 -8.16
N ARG A 121 14.12 1.49 -8.16
CA ARG A 121 15.25 1.35 -9.10
C ARG A 121 16.02 0.04 -8.87
N GLU A 122 16.24 -0.35 -7.62
CA GLU A 122 16.94 -1.59 -7.28
C GLU A 122 16.17 -2.84 -7.74
N LYS A 123 14.84 -2.86 -7.59
CA LYS A 123 14.01 -4.05 -7.83
C LYS A 123 13.36 -4.09 -9.21
N LEU A 124 13.01 -2.94 -9.77
CA LEU A 124 12.21 -2.81 -10.99
C LEU A 124 12.93 -2.01 -12.08
N GLY A 125 14.22 -1.69 -11.91
CA GLY A 125 14.97 -0.87 -12.87
C GLY A 125 15.02 -1.44 -14.28
N GLU A 126 15.12 -2.77 -14.43
CA GLU A 126 15.07 -3.44 -15.73
C GLU A 126 13.67 -3.31 -16.37
N LEU A 127 12.61 -3.52 -15.58
CA LEU A 127 11.23 -3.39 -16.04
C LEU A 127 10.88 -1.94 -16.41
N GLN A 128 11.48 -0.96 -15.73
CA GLN A 128 11.23 0.46 -16.01
C GLN A 128 11.53 0.81 -17.47
N GLY A 129 12.67 0.36 -17.99
CA GLY A 129 13.05 0.61 -19.38
C GLY A 129 12.21 -0.17 -20.39
N GLN A 130 11.80 -1.40 -20.04
CA GLN A 130 11.04 -2.27 -20.93
C GLN A 130 9.57 -1.87 -21.07
N TYR A 131 8.95 -1.40 -19.98
CA TYR A 131 7.50 -1.15 -19.90
C TYR A 131 7.14 0.32 -19.70
N SER A 132 8.12 1.22 -19.83
CA SER A 132 7.96 2.67 -19.60
C SER A 132 7.25 2.95 -18.28
N LEU A 133 7.73 2.33 -17.20
CA LEU A 133 7.05 2.41 -15.91
C LEU A 133 7.09 3.84 -15.36
N GLU A 134 5.91 4.33 -14.99
CA GLU A 134 5.69 5.53 -14.21
C GLU A 134 5.32 5.14 -12.78
N TRP A 135 5.76 5.93 -11.81
CA TRP A 135 5.35 5.73 -10.42
C TRP A 135 5.08 7.04 -9.68
N GLN A 136 4.14 6.97 -8.75
CA GLN A 136 3.82 8.05 -7.83
C GLN A 136 3.95 7.55 -6.39
N VAL A 137 4.72 8.27 -5.58
CA VAL A 137 4.89 7.96 -4.15
C VAL A 137 3.96 8.85 -3.33
N TYR A 138 3.21 8.25 -2.42
CA TYR A 138 2.32 8.93 -1.49
C TYR A 138 2.57 8.45 -0.06
N VAL A 139 2.80 9.40 0.85
CA VAL A 139 3.01 9.10 2.27
C VAL A 139 1.79 9.56 3.02
N ASN A 140 1.04 8.61 3.60
CA ASN A 140 -0.14 8.96 4.39
C ASN A 140 0.23 9.90 5.56
N PRO A 141 -0.57 10.93 5.87
CA PRO A 141 -0.37 11.72 7.07
C PRO A 141 -0.62 10.87 8.33
N PRO A 142 -0.02 11.21 9.49
CA PRO A 142 -0.07 10.36 10.69
C PRO A 142 -1.48 9.89 11.10
N HIS A 143 -2.49 10.75 11.00
CA HIS A 143 -3.88 10.45 11.39
C HIS A 143 -4.61 9.47 10.45
N LYS A 144 -4.06 9.16 9.26
CA LYS A 144 -4.62 8.18 8.31
C LYS A 144 -3.91 6.82 8.36
N ARG A 145 -2.90 6.64 9.22
CA ARG A 145 -2.09 5.42 9.28
C ARG A 145 -2.69 4.41 10.26
N THR A 146 -2.69 3.14 9.86
CA THR A 146 -3.07 2.02 10.74
C THR A 146 -1.86 1.30 11.33
N VAL A 147 -0.70 1.45 10.70
CA VAL A 147 0.58 0.86 11.17
C VAL A 147 1.47 2.00 11.65
N GLY A 148 2.00 1.88 12.87
CA GLY A 148 2.91 2.85 13.49
C GLY A 148 4.32 2.86 12.91
N LEU A 149 4.73 1.80 12.20
CA LEU A 149 5.96 1.79 11.40
C LEU A 149 5.85 2.72 10.20
N ALA A 150 6.95 3.38 9.86
CA ALA A 150 7.02 4.29 8.73
C ALA A 150 6.84 3.51 7.42
N HIS A 151 5.92 3.99 6.58
CA HIS A 151 5.63 3.39 5.29
C HIS A 151 5.15 4.42 4.26
N ALA A 152 5.36 4.09 3.00
CA ALA A 152 4.88 4.84 1.85
C ALA A 152 4.04 3.93 0.95
N HIS A 153 3.04 4.52 0.33
CA HIS A 153 2.26 3.96 -0.75
C HIS A 153 2.92 4.33 -2.08
N ILE A 154 2.98 3.40 -3.00
CA ILE A 154 3.52 3.63 -4.34
C ILE A 154 2.50 3.10 -5.34
N PHE A 155 2.17 3.93 -6.32
CA PHE A 155 1.30 3.55 -7.43
C PHE A 155 2.17 3.42 -8.68
N LEU A 156 2.08 2.29 -9.36
CA LEU A 156 2.90 1.95 -10.52
C LEU A 156 1.99 1.75 -11.73
N LYS A 157 2.29 2.44 -12.83
CA LYS A 157 1.59 2.35 -14.11
C LYS A 157 2.59 2.13 -15.26
N GLY A 158 2.16 1.51 -16.35
CA GLY A 158 2.98 1.40 -17.56
C GLY A 158 2.15 0.96 -18.76
N VAL A 159 2.79 0.70 -19.90
CA VAL A 159 2.10 0.53 -21.20
C VAL A 159 1.37 -0.81 -21.39
N SER A 160 1.60 -1.81 -20.53
CA SER A 160 0.97 -3.14 -20.58
C SER A 160 0.71 -3.68 -19.18
N SER A 161 -0.36 -3.19 -18.54
CA SER A 161 -0.51 -3.33 -17.09
C SER A 161 -0.78 -4.73 -16.57
N GLU A 162 -1.44 -5.61 -17.34
CA GLU A 162 -1.59 -7.02 -16.95
C GLU A 162 -0.22 -7.71 -16.91
N GLU A 163 0.62 -7.47 -17.92
CA GLU A 163 1.97 -8.04 -17.98
C GLU A 163 2.86 -7.46 -16.88
N ILE A 164 2.78 -6.15 -16.64
CA ILE A 164 3.52 -5.49 -15.54
C ILE A 164 3.13 -6.10 -14.20
N ALA A 165 1.83 -6.26 -13.93
CA ALA A 165 1.35 -6.85 -12.68
C ALA A 165 1.95 -8.25 -12.47
N ASP A 166 1.99 -9.07 -13.52
CA ASP A 166 2.55 -10.42 -13.44
C ASP A 166 4.07 -10.43 -13.29
N GLN A 167 4.81 -9.54 -13.96
CA GLN A 167 6.26 -9.41 -13.74
C GLN A 167 6.57 -8.93 -12.33
N VAL A 168 5.81 -7.95 -11.82
CA VAL A 168 5.97 -7.42 -10.46
C VAL A 168 5.72 -8.50 -9.41
N LYS A 169 4.71 -9.36 -9.58
CA LYS A 169 4.45 -10.52 -8.69
C LYS A 169 5.60 -11.52 -8.62
N ARG A 170 6.36 -11.68 -9.71
CA ARG A 170 7.53 -12.58 -9.73
C ARG A 170 8.72 -12.04 -8.94
N ILE A 171 8.77 -10.73 -8.74
CA ILE A 171 9.91 -10.04 -8.11
C ILE A 171 9.59 -9.68 -6.66
N LEU A 172 8.36 -9.23 -6.39
CA LEU A 172 7.96 -8.66 -5.12
C LEU A 172 6.95 -9.56 -4.39
N PRO A 173 7.14 -9.79 -3.08
CA PRO A 173 6.16 -10.52 -2.29
C PRO A 173 4.95 -9.63 -1.97
N PHE A 174 3.82 -10.25 -1.65
CA PHE A 174 2.66 -9.57 -1.07
C PHE A 174 2.89 -9.18 0.39
N SER A 175 2.30 -8.05 0.79
CA SER A 175 2.32 -7.55 2.17
C SER A 175 1.65 -8.51 3.16
N LYS A 176 0.72 -9.34 2.68
CA LYS A 176 0.13 -10.49 3.36
C LYS A 176 0.11 -11.70 2.43
N PRO A 177 1.12 -12.59 2.51
CA PRO A 177 1.23 -13.75 1.64
C PRO A 177 0.05 -14.74 1.74
N GLY A 178 -0.65 -14.78 2.88
CA GLY A 178 -1.85 -15.63 3.06
C GLY A 178 -3.14 -15.01 2.55
N LEU A 179 -3.09 -13.77 2.08
CA LEU A 179 -4.19 -13.04 1.47
C LEU A 179 -3.68 -12.56 0.11
N GLU A 180 -3.59 -13.48 -0.84
CA GLU A 180 -3.47 -13.06 -2.24
C GLU A 180 -4.78 -12.33 -2.56
N PRO A 181 -4.73 -11.01 -2.85
CA PRO A 181 -5.87 -10.35 -3.47
C PRO A 181 -5.94 -10.90 -4.91
N TRP A 182 -6.98 -10.56 -5.66
CA TRP A 182 -7.15 -10.97 -7.07
C TRP A 182 -7.45 -12.46 -7.28
#